data_AF-A0A2R3JUD3-F1
#
_entry.id   AF-A0A2R3JUD3-F1
#
_cell.length_a   1.000
_cell.length_b   1.000
_cell.length_c   1.000
_cell.angle_alpha   90.00
_cell.angle_beta   90.00
_cell.angle_gamma   90.00
#
_symmetry.space_group_name_H-M   'P 1'
#
loop_
_entity.id
_entity.type
_entity.pdbx_description
1 polymer ?
#
loop_
_entity_poly.entity_id
_entity_poly.type
_entity_poly.pdbx_seq_one_letter_code
_entity_poly.pdbx_strand_id
1 'polypeptide(L)'
;MSELGPAYIQASDFWLRRVGIILQLGRRQMTDQAYLTTAILTNRTDDEFFIQKAIGRALRDYSKTNPAWVTQFIASHVLSPLAMREGSKYLTNKKDR
;
A
#
# COMPACT_ATOMS: atom_id res chain seq x y z
N MET A 1 5.75 0.96 -17.65
CA MET A 1 5.88 -0.05 -16.58
C MET A 1 5.09 -1.31 -16.92
N SER A 2 4.97 -1.68 -18.21
CA SER A 2 3.95 -2.61 -18.70
C SER A 2 4.25 -4.10 -18.51
N GLU A 3 5.45 -4.48 -18.06
CA GLU A 3 5.77 -5.92 -17.91
C GLU A 3 6.41 -6.29 -16.56
N LEU A 4 7.15 -5.37 -15.92
CA LEU A 4 7.89 -5.70 -14.70
C LEU A 4 7.04 -5.65 -13.43
N GLY A 5 6.10 -4.70 -13.33
CA GLY A 5 5.29 -4.50 -12.12
C GLY A 5 4.55 -5.78 -11.66
N PRO A 6 3.76 -6.42 -12.54
CA PRO A 6 3.06 -7.67 -12.24
C PRO A 6 4.01 -8.82 -11.84
N ALA A 7 5.19 -8.91 -12.48
CA ALA A 7 6.17 -9.96 -12.21
C ALA A 7 6.74 -9.87 -10.78
N TYR A 8 6.99 -8.64 -10.30
CA TYR A 8 7.50 -8.45 -8.93
C TYR A 8 6.46 -8.80 -7.87
N ILE A 9 5.19 -8.38 -8.03
CA ILE A 9 4.16 -8.55 -6.97
C ILE A 9 3.66 -9.99 -6.81
N GLN A 10 3.99 -10.90 -7.74
CA GLN A 10 3.67 -12.33 -7.71
C GLN A 10 4.89 -13.24 -7.51
N ALA A 11 6.09 -12.66 -7.31
CA ALA A 11 7.31 -13.43 -7.16
C ALA A 11 7.28 -14.36 -5.92
N SER A 12 7.92 -15.52 -6.00
CA SER A 12 8.05 -16.43 -4.85
C SER A 12 8.84 -15.80 -3.70
N ASP A 13 9.87 -15.01 -4.01
CA ASP A 13 10.64 -14.25 -3.03
C ASP A 13 9.86 -13.01 -2.56
N PHE A 14 9.63 -12.94 -1.24
CA PHE A 14 8.94 -11.82 -0.62
C PHE A 14 9.70 -10.49 -0.74
N TRP A 15 11.03 -10.50 -0.92
CA TRP A 15 11.80 -9.29 -1.16
C TRP A 15 11.46 -8.65 -2.51
N LEU A 16 11.25 -9.47 -3.53
CA LEU A 16 10.82 -9.00 -4.85
C LEU A 16 9.39 -8.45 -4.81
N ARG A 17 8.49 -9.14 -4.10
CA ARG A 17 7.12 -8.63 -3.87
C ARG A 17 7.10 -7.33 -3.10
N ARG A 18 7.95 -7.21 -2.06
CA ARG A 18 8.13 -5.96 -1.32
C ARG A 18 8.57 -4.82 -2.23
N VAL A 19 9.52 -5.04 -3.14
CA VAL A 19 9.92 -4.04 -4.15
C VAL A 19 8.71 -3.63 -5.00
N GLY A 20 7.94 -4.60 -5.49
CA GLY A 20 6.72 -4.35 -6.26
C GLY A 20 5.70 -3.48 -5.52
N ILE A 21 5.48 -3.73 -4.23
CA ILE A 21 4.52 -2.98 -3.39
C ILE A 21 4.98 -1.53 -3.16
N ILE A 22 6.27 -1.30 -2.92
CA ILE A 22 6.81 0.05 -2.63
C ILE A 22 7.31 0.78 -3.88
N LEU A 23 7.09 0.24 -5.07
CA LEU A 23 7.60 0.75 -6.35
C LEU A 23 7.24 2.22 -6.61
N GLN A 24 6.12 2.67 -6.04
CA GLN A 24 5.56 4.00 -6.27
C GLN A 24 5.79 5.00 -5.13
N LEU A 25 6.59 4.66 -4.12
CA LEU A 25 6.90 5.61 -3.05
C LEU A 25 7.46 6.93 -3.62
N GLY A 26 6.93 8.05 -3.14
CA GLY A 26 7.33 9.39 -3.55
C GLY A 26 6.79 9.86 -4.90
N ARG A 27 5.99 9.06 -5.62
CA ARG A 27 5.42 9.45 -6.93
C ARG A 27 4.30 10.49 -6.86
N ARG A 28 3.71 10.71 -5.68
CA ARG A 28 2.68 11.73 -5.44
C ARG A 28 1.54 11.63 -6.45
N GLN A 29 1.27 12.69 -7.23
CA GLN A 29 0.19 12.72 -8.23
C GLN A 29 0.39 11.71 -9.36
N MET A 30 1.62 11.23 -9.58
CA MET A 30 1.95 10.22 -10.59
C MET A 30 1.76 8.78 -10.10
N THR A 31 1.28 8.57 -8.87
CA THR A 31 0.96 7.23 -8.37
C THR A 31 -0.21 6.65 -9.17
N ASP A 32 0.03 5.52 -9.81
CA ASP A 32 -0.98 4.69 -10.45
C ASP A 32 -1.78 3.94 -9.37
N GLN A 33 -3.01 4.37 -9.14
CA GLN A 33 -3.91 3.79 -8.15
C GLN A 33 -4.34 2.36 -8.52
N ALA A 34 -4.43 2.03 -9.80
CA ALA A 34 -4.81 0.70 -10.26
C ALA A 34 -3.68 -0.28 -9.92
N TYR A 35 -2.44 0.06 -10.26
CA TYR A 35 -1.28 -0.75 -9.87
C TYR A 35 -1.15 -0.88 -8.36
N LEU A 36 -1.28 0.23 -7.60
CA LEU A 36 -1.19 0.19 -6.14
C LEU A 36 -2.25 -0.73 -5.53
N THR A 37 -3.48 -0.67 -6.05
CA THR A 37 -4.57 -1.58 -5.66
C THR A 37 -4.19 -3.03 -5.92
N THR A 38 -3.77 -3.37 -7.15
CA THR A 38 -3.35 -4.73 -7.50
C THR A 38 -2.22 -5.22 -6.60
N ALA A 39 -1.17 -4.43 -6.41
CA ALA A 39 -0.02 -4.80 -5.58
C ALA A 39 -0.42 -5.12 -4.14
N ILE A 40 -1.31 -4.32 -3.54
CA ILE A 40 -1.81 -4.55 -2.18
C ILE A 40 -2.72 -5.78 -2.15
N LEU A 41 -3.71 -5.89 -3.03
CA LEU A 41 -4.68 -6.99 -2.97
C LEU A 41 -4.05 -8.36 -3.23
N THR A 42 -3.04 -8.44 -4.10
CA THR A 42 -2.27 -9.67 -4.34
C THR A 42 -1.53 -10.15 -3.09
N ASN A 43 -1.16 -9.24 -2.19
CA ASN A 43 -0.25 -9.52 -1.07
C ASN A 43 -0.90 -9.32 0.32
N ARG A 44 -2.17 -8.90 0.40
CA ARG A 44 -2.81 -8.49 1.66
C ARG A 44 -2.97 -9.61 2.69
N THR A 45 -3.06 -10.86 2.24
CA THR A 45 -3.22 -12.05 3.10
C THR A 45 -1.91 -12.73 3.44
N ASP A 46 -0.77 -12.14 3.09
CA ASP A 46 0.54 -12.69 3.41
C ASP A 46 0.90 -12.46 4.89
N ASP A 47 1.35 -13.49 5.59
CA ASP A 47 1.73 -13.39 7.01
C ASP A 47 3.15 -12.79 7.21
N GLU A 48 3.91 -12.61 6.13
CA GLU A 48 5.25 -12.02 6.16
C GLU A 48 5.20 -10.55 6.61
N PHE A 49 5.84 -10.30 7.76
CA PHE A 49 5.94 -8.98 8.37
C PHE A 49 6.41 -7.90 7.38
N PHE A 50 7.42 -8.21 6.56
CA PHE A 50 7.96 -7.24 5.62
C PHE A 50 7.00 -6.93 4.47
N ILE A 51 6.10 -7.83 4.10
CA ILE A 51 5.04 -7.55 3.11
C ILE A 51 3.98 -6.63 3.72
N GLN A 52 3.50 -6.95 4.91
CA GLN A 52 2.48 -6.15 5.59
C GLN A 52 2.98 -4.73 5.92
N LYS A 53 4.25 -4.61 6.31
CA LYS A 53 4.90 -3.31 6.52
C LYS A 53 5.08 -2.53 5.22
N ALA A 54 5.30 -3.20 4.09
CA ALA A 54 5.39 -2.55 2.78
C ALA A 54 4.05 -1.96 2.35
N ILE A 55 2.96 -2.73 2.49
CA ILE A 55 1.59 -2.28 2.20
C ILE A 55 1.27 -1.03 3.02
N GLY A 56 1.48 -1.10 4.33
CA GLY A 56 1.26 0.04 5.23
C GLY A 56 2.09 1.27 4.84
N ARG A 57 3.37 1.08 4.45
CA ARG A 57 4.23 2.18 4.00
C ARG A 57 3.75 2.81 2.70
N ALA A 58 3.29 2.01 1.74
CA ALA A 58 2.76 2.51 0.47
C ALA A 58 1.49 3.35 0.67
N LEU A 59 0.54 2.85 1.47
CA LEU A 59 -0.68 3.58 1.83
C LEU A 59 -0.36 4.87 2.60
N ARG A 60 0.55 4.80 3.58
CA ARG A 60 0.97 5.97 4.37
C ARG A 60 1.64 7.04 3.52
N ASP A 61 2.41 6.64 2.53
CA ASP A 61 3.06 7.59 1.65
C ASP A 61 2.05 8.27 0.73
N TYR A 62 1.15 7.49 0.14
CA TYR A 62 0.15 8.02 -0.76
C TYR A 62 -0.92 8.86 -0.05
N SER A 63 -1.20 8.62 1.23
CA SER A 63 -2.17 9.42 2.01
C SER A 63 -1.75 10.88 2.16
N LYS A 64 -0.46 11.20 2.03
CA LYS A 64 0.04 12.58 2.00
C LYS A 64 -0.40 13.33 0.73
N THR A 65 -0.75 12.59 -0.33
CA THR A 65 -1.18 13.14 -1.62
C THR A 65 -2.68 13.03 -1.81
N ASN A 66 -3.25 11.85 -1.54
CA ASN A 66 -4.68 11.59 -1.69
C ASN A 66 -5.25 10.88 -0.45
N PRO A 67 -5.46 11.61 0.66
CA PRO A 67 -5.94 11.02 1.91
C PRO A 67 -7.35 10.43 1.76
N ALA A 68 -8.22 11.04 0.96
CA ALA A 68 -9.58 10.54 0.72
C ALA A 68 -9.57 9.16 0.06
N TRP A 69 -8.73 8.96 -0.96
CA TRP A 69 -8.57 7.66 -1.60
C TRP A 69 -8.05 6.60 -0.63
N VAL A 70 -7.03 6.93 0.19
CA VAL A 70 -6.48 5.97 1.17
C VAL A 70 -7.50 5.62 2.25
N THR A 71 -8.27 6.60 2.76
CA THR A 71 -9.37 6.36 3.71
C THR A 71 -10.40 5.40 3.13
N GLN A 72 -10.86 5.65 1.90
CA GLN A 72 -11.82 4.78 1.23
C GLN A 72 -11.25 3.39 0.97
N PHE A 73 -9.98 3.30 0.55
CA PHE A 73 -9.31 2.04 0.28
C PHE A 73 -9.23 1.16 1.54
N ILE A 74 -8.81 1.73 2.68
CA ILE A 74 -8.72 1.03 3.96
C ILE A 74 -10.11 0.60 4.44
N ALA A 75 -11.14 1.44 4.28
CA ALA A 75 -12.50 1.10 4.69
C ALA A 75 -13.13 0.00 3.85
N SER A 76 -12.73 -0.13 2.57
CA SER A 76 -13.33 -1.07 1.62
C SER A 76 -12.63 -2.43 1.58
N HIS A 77 -11.51 -2.61 2.27
CA HIS A 77 -10.70 -3.83 2.20
C HIS A 77 -10.25 -4.30 3.57
N VAL A 78 -10.32 -5.61 3.80
CA VAL A 78 -9.68 -6.24 4.96
C VAL A 78 -8.17 -6.25 4.77
N LEU A 79 -7.45 -5.59 5.67
CA LEU A 79 -5.98 -5.52 5.72
C LEU A 79 -5.50 -6.09 7.06
N SER A 80 -4.24 -6.48 7.14
CA SER A 80 -3.65 -6.84 8.43
C SER A 80 -3.68 -5.64 9.40
N PRO A 81 -3.75 -5.89 10.72
CA PRO A 81 -3.70 -4.81 11.71
C PRO A 81 -2.46 -3.91 11.56
N LEU A 82 -1.32 -4.48 11.17
CA LEU A 82 -0.09 -3.74 10.94
C LEU A 82 -0.21 -2.79 9.73
N ALA A 83 -0.68 -3.31 8.59
CA ALA A 83 -0.85 -2.52 7.37
C ALA A 83 -1.85 -1.38 7.58
N MET A 84 -2.97 -1.66 8.25
CA MET A 84 -3.99 -0.66 8.59
C MET A 84 -3.40 0.45 9.48
N ARG A 85 -2.72 0.08 10.59
CA ARG A 85 -2.11 1.05 11.53
C ARG A 85 -1.08 1.95 10.86
N GLU A 86 -0.21 1.37 10.03
CA GLU A 86 0.80 2.15 9.32
C GLU A 86 0.17 3.07 8.27
N GLY A 87 -0.75 2.54 7.45
CA GLY A 87 -1.40 3.27 6.37
C GLY A 87 -2.27 4.43 6.82
N SER A 88 -2.94 4.28 7.97
CA SER A 88 -3.85 5.30 8.52
C SER A 88 -3.17 6.39 9.35
N LYS A 89 -1.84 6.33 9.52
CA LYS A 89 -1.08 7.23 10.43
C LYS A 89 -1.34 8.73 10.24
N TYR A 90 -1.70 9.18 9.04
CA TYR A 90 -1.99 10.59 8.74
C TYR A 90 -3.46 10.88 8.44
N LEU A 91 -4.36 9.90 8.61
CA LEU A 91 -5.79 10.03 8.31
C LEU A 91 -6.62 10.45 9.53
N THR A 92 -6.00 10.56 10.70
CA THR A 92 -6.67 11.07 11.91
C THR A 92 -7.02 12.55 11.75
N ASN A 93 -8.31 12.84 11.81
CA ASN A 93 -8.86 14.18 11.72
C ASN A 93 -8.38 15.06 12.90
N LYS A 94 -8.11 16.34 12.61
CA LYS A 94 -7.85 17.40 13.60
C LYS A 94 -9.02 17.71 14.55
N LYS A 95 -10.16 17.01 14.46
CA LYS A 95 -11.37 17.28 15.26
C LYS A 95 -11.32 16.74 16.70
N ASP A 96 -10.32 15.92 17.02
CA ASP A 96 -10.14 15.33 18.36
C ASP A 96 -8.95 15.93 19.13
N ARG A 97 -8.59 17.19 18.85
CA ARG A 97 -7.61 17.96 19.63
C ARG A 97 -8.17 19.31 20.05
#